data_AF-A0A7Y6YXD2-F1
#
_entry.id   AF-A0A7Y6YXD2-F1
#
_cell.length_a   1.000
_cell.length_b   1.000
_cell.length_c   1.000
_cell.angle_alpha   90.00
_cell.angle_beta   90.00
_cell.angle_gamma   90.00
#
_symmetry.space_group_name_H-M   'P 1'
#
loop_
_entity.id
_entity.type
_entity.pdbx_description
1 polymer ?
#
loop_
_entity_poly.entity_id
_entity_poly.type
_entity_poly.pdbx_seq_one_letter_code
_entity_poly.pdbx_strand_id
1 'polypeptide(L)'
;MIGLCVSFNAYAQEADTSPPVLTDADIIANTNGFSAPTSDAERAVDAILTYDTLASSDRRFGDLMDYMVGYPNRKTNFDHLYDQFFTPALTKAWRTAERNQVQKNCNGQYIEGEQCGLGFNPLTCAQDDPAQGYLYRTERKSKGVATVTTTWQGQLKPLAAYSVVKQDKAWVIDGVSCLNDAQFN
;
A
#
# COMPACT_ATOMS: atom_id res chain seq x y z
N MET A 1 -59.19 -51.65 -4.95
CA MET A 1 -58.42 -51.21 -3.78
C MET A 1 -56.97 -51.11 -4.26
N ILE A 2 -56.51 -50.02 -4.87
CA ILE A 2 -56.07 -48.73 -4.29
C ILE A 2 -55.43 -48.88 -2.91
N GLY A 3 -54.12 -48.57 -2.82
CA GLY A 3 -53.35 -48.47 -1.59
C GLY A 3 -51.85 -48.23 -1.85
N LEU A 4 -51.52 -47.04 -2.39
CA LEU A 4 -50.19 -46.43 -2.36
C LEU A 4 -49.80 -46.01 -0.93
N CYS A 5 -48.48 -45.90 -0.68
CA CYS A 5 -47.75 -44.87 0.09
C CYS A 5 -46.71 -45.45 1.06
N VAL A 6 -45.55 -44.84 1.37
CA VAL A 6 -44.74 -43.70 0.90
C VAL A 6 -43.34 -43.93 1.50
N SER A 7 -42.32 -43.49 0.77
CA SER A 7 -40.89 -43.65 1.02
C SER A 7 -40.34 -42.90 2.24
N PHE A 8 -39.21 -43.39 2.75
CA PHE A 8 -38.39 -42.78 3.81
C PHE A 8 -37.69 -41.50 3.34
N ASN A 9 -37.77 -40.43 4.14
CA ASN A 9 -36.94 -39.23 4.01
C ASN A 9 -35.61 -39.44 4.74
N ALA A 10 -34.49 -39.30 4.02
CA ALA A 10 -33.17 -39.16 4.60
C ALA A 10 -32.87 -37.67 4.82
N TYR A 11 -32.63 -37.29 6.08
CA TYR A 11 -32.08 -35.97 6.44
C TYR A 11 -30.60 -35.93 6.02
N ALA A 12 -30.25 -35.02 5.11
CA ALA A 12 -28.86 -34.71 4.81
C ALA A 12 -28.32 -33.72 5.86
N GLN A 13 -27.19 -34.05 6.49
CA GLN A 13 -26.41 -33.11 7.28
C GLN A 13 -25.73 -32.10 6.35
N GLU A 14 -26.02 -30.82 6.53
CA GLU A 14 -25.29 -29.74 5.88
C GLU A 14 -23.86 -29.71 6.45
N ALA A 15 -22.87 -29.91 5.57
CA ALA A 15 -21.48 -29.76 5.94
C ALA A 15 -21.19 -28.28 6.20
N ASP A 16 -20.64 -27.98 7.37
CA ASP A 16 -20.12 -26.65 7.73
C ASP A 16 -18.99 -26.29 6.76
N THR A 17 -19.24 -25.33 5.87
CA THR A 17 -18.32 -24.84 4.85
C THR A 17 -17.52 -23.62 5.31
N SER A 18 -17.43 -23.39 6.62
CA SER A 18 -16.59 -22.32 7.16
C SER A 18 -15.15 -22.50 6.69
N PRO A 19 -14.54 -21.50 6.03
CA PRO A 19 -13.16 -21.61 5.58
C PRO A 19 -12.23 -21.83 6.77
N PRO A 20 -11.18 -22.64 6.62
CA PRO A 20 -10.26 -22.93 7.72
C PRO A 20 -9.62 -21.64 8.23
N VAL A 21 -9.69 -21.43 9.54
CA VAL A 21 -8.97 -20.35 10.22
C VAL A 21 -7.48 -20.68 10.13
N LEU A 22 -6.76 -19.93 9.29
CA LEU A 22 -5.30 -20.07 9.16
C LEU A 22 -4.64 -19.68 10.48
N THR A 23 -3.72 -20.53 10.96
CA THR A 23 -2.94 -20.21 12.16
C THR A 23 -1.78 -19.27 11.80
N ASP A 24 -1.24 -18.55 12.78
CA ASP A 24 -0.06 -17.70 12.59
C ASP A 24 1.13 -18.49 12.02
N ALA A 25 1.23 -19.78 12.35
CA ALA A 25 2.26 -20.68 11.81
C ALA A 25 2.05 -20.99 10.32
N ASP A 26 0.80 -21.12 9.87
CA ASP A 26 0.46 -21.36 8.46
C ASP A 26 0.67 -20.10 7.61
N ILE A 27 0.43 -18.92 8.20
CA ILE A 27 0.77 -17.63 7.58
C ILE A 27 2.28 -17.57 7.37
N ILE A 28 3.09 -17.84 8.40
CA ILE A 28 4.56 -17.78 8.34
C ILE A 28 5.14 -18.80 7.33
N ALA A 29 4.59 -20.02 7.26
CA ALA A 29 5.07 -21.05 6.34
C ALA A 29 4.78 -20.75 4.85
N ASN A 30 3.80 -19.87 4.58
CA ASN A 30 3.33 -19.57 3.22
C ASN A 30 3.59 -18.13 2.77
N THR A 31 4.35 -17.32 3.51
CA THR A 31 4.56 -15.90 3.16
C THR A 31 5.49 -15.68 1.97
N ASN A 32 5.98 -16.71 1.25
CA ASN A 32 7.02 -16.55 0.23
C ASN A 32 8.24 -15.72 0.73
N GLY A 33 8.54 -15.74 2.03
CA GLY A 33 9.62 -14.95 2.63
C GLY A 33 9.26 -13.50 2.99
N PHE A 34 7.98 -13.11 2.94
CA PHE A 34 7.49 -11.87 3.56
C PHE A 34 7.33 -12.05 5.08
N SER A 35 7.61 -11.01 5.86
CA SER A 35 7.48 -11.05 7.33
C SER A 35 7.26 -9.64 7.90
N ALA A 36 7.06 -9.53 9.22
CA ALA A 36 7.17 -8.24 9.89
C ALA A 36 8.55 -7.58 9.61
N PRO A 37 8.68 -6.25 9.71
CA PRO A 37 9.92 -5.56 9.33
C PRO A 37 11.11 -5.97 10.22
N THR A 38 12.10 -6.62 9.63
CA THR A 38 13.27 -7.16 10.32
C THR A 38 14.54 -6.34 10.11
N SER A 39 14.68 -5.68 8.96
CA SER A 39 15.84 -4.85 8.62
C SER A 39 15.61 -3.36 8.91
N ASP A 40 16.68 -2.56 9.04
CA ASP A 40 16.54 -1.09 9.22
C ASP A 40 15.82 -0.43 8.04
N ALA A 41 16.02 -0.97 6.83
CA ALA A 41 15.35 -0.49 5.62
C ALA A 41 13.85 -0.83 5.66
N GLU A 42 13.51 -2.07 6.04
CA GLU A 42 12.10 -2.49 6.19
C GLU A 42 11.38 -1.68 7.27
N ARG A 43 12.02 -1.47 8.43
CA ARG A 43 11.48 -0.63 9.50
C ARG A 43 11.24 0.82 9.07
N ALA A 44 12.11 1.36 8.21
CA ALA A 44 11.92 2.71 7.70
C ALA A 44 10.72 2.79 6.75
N VAL A 45 10.58 1.83 5.84
CA VAL A 45 9.39 1.74 4.96
C VAL A 45 8.12 1.56 5.80
N ASP A 46 8.14 0.64 6.78
CA ASP A 46 7.02 0.40 7.69
C ASP A 46 6.59 1.64 8.46
N ALA A 47 7.55 2.40 9.01
CA ALA A 47 7.25 3.65 9.70
C ALA A 47 6.59 4.69 8.78
N ILE A 48 7.05 4.81 7.53
CA ILE A 48 6.48 5.74 6.55
C ILE A 48 5.07 5.31 6.14
N LEU A 49 4.85 4.03 5.84
CA LEU A 49 3.52 3.51 5.49
C LEU A 49 2.54 3.62 6.66
N THR A 50 2.99 3.33 7.88
CA THR A 50 2.17 3.52 9.09
C THR A 50 1.81 4.99 9.28
N TYR A 51 2.76 5.90 9.04
CA TYR A 51 2.51 7.32 9.12
C TYR A 51 1.47 7.78 8.09
N ASP A 52 1.52 7.27 6.86
CA ASP A 52 0.52 7.53 5.81
C ASP A 52 -0.89 7.16 6.29
N THR A 53 -1.08 5.94 6.81
CA THR A 53 -2.36 5.47 7.37
C THR A 53 -2.83 6.30 8.58
N LEU A 54 -1.91 6.78 9.41
CA LEU A 54 -2.27 7.65 10.54
C LEU A 54 -2.64 9.07 10.07
N ALA A 55 -1.93 9.61 9.07
CA ALA A 55 -2.19 10.93 8.52
C ALA A 55 -3.52 10.97 7.75
N SER A 56 -3.89 9.89 7.05
CA SER A 56 -5.17 9.78 6.34
C SER A 56 -6.36 9.72 7.29
N SER A 57 -6.18 9.10 8.48
CA SER A 57 -7.24 8.98 9.50
C SER A 57 -7.35 10.19 10.44
N ASP A 58 -6.27 10.96 10.62
CA ASP A 58 -6.23 12.12 11.51
C ASP A 58 -5.93 13.42 10.77
N ARG A 59 -7.00 14.19 10.53
CA ARG A 59 -6.98 15.50 9.85
C ARG A 59 -6.05 16.55 10.49
N ARG A 60 -5.50 16.31 11.68
CA ARG A 60 -4.55 17.21 12.34
C ARG A 60 -3.19 17.19 11.66
N PHE A 61 -2.79 16.05 11.11
CA PHE A 61 -1.61 15.93 10.27
C PHE A 61 -2.07 16.25 8.84
N GLY A 62 -1.39 17.12 8.10
CA GLY A 62 -1.73 17.33 6.69
C GLY A 62 -1.71 15.98 5.94
N ASP A 63 -2.49 15.82 4.90
CA ASP A 63 -2.49 14.56 4.15
C ASP A 63 -1.11 14.35 3.48
N LEU A 64 -0.47 13.22 3.77
CA LEU A 64 0.83 12.88 3.19
C LEU A 64 0.72 12.73 1.67
N MET A 65 -0.41 12.17 1.20
CA MET A 65 -0.71 12.03 -0.22
C MET A 65 -0.76 13.39 -0.91
N ASP A 66 -1.49 14.35 -0.34
CA ASP A 66 -1.56 15.73 -0.86
C ASP A 66 -0.17 16.37 -1.00
N TYR A 67 0.72 16.13 -0.03
CA TYR A 67 2.12 16.59 -0.10
C TYR A 67 2.90 15.91 -1.23
N MET A 68 2.80 14.59 -1.33
CA MET A 68 3.51 13.78 -2.32
C MET A 68 3.16 14.22 -3.74
N VAL A 69 1.87 14.40 -4.04
CA VAL A 69 1.39 14.79 -5.36
C VAL A 69 1.37 16.31 -5.58
N GLY A 70 1.59 17.09 -4.52
CA GLY A 70 1.65 18.55 -4.60
C GLY A 70 0.27 19.18 -4.82
N TYR A 71 -0.77 18.65 -4.18
CA TYR A 71 -2.13 19.16 -4.27
C TYR A 71 -2.17 20.66 -3.91
N PRO A 72 -2.90 21.52 -4.66
CA PRO A 72 -2.84 22.97 -4.48
C PRO A 72 -3.36 23.46 -3.13
N ASN A 73 -4.37 22.80 -2.57
CA ASN A 73 -5.02 23.22 -1.32
C ASN A 73 -4.49 22.47 -0.10
N ARG A 74 -3.34 21.81 -0.22
CA ARG A 74 -2.74 21.05 0.89
C ARG A 74 -2.29 21.97 2.03
N LYS A 75 -2.16 21.40 3.22
CA LYS A 75 -1.66 22.09 4.40
C LYS A 75 -0.13 22.19 4.39
N THR A 76 0.40 23.19 3.68
CA THR A 76 1.85 23.37 3.46
C THR A 76 2.70 23.55 4.72
N ASN A 77 2.09 23.94 5.84
CA ASN A 77 2.79 24.05 7.11
C ASN A 77 3.29 22.70 7.65
N PHE A 78 2.81 21.57 7.13
CA PHE A 78 3.28 20.23 7.47
C PHE A 78 4.32 19.66 6.49
N ASP A 79 4.58 20.30 5.35
CA ASP A 79 5.48 19.79 4.31
C ASP A 79 6.87 19.43 4.87
N HIS A 80 7.39 20.24 5.80
CA HIS A 80 8.69 20.02 6.46
C HIS A 80 8.77 18.72 7.28
N LEU A 81 7.64 18.16 7.71
CA LEU A 81 7.59 16.87 8.39
C LEU A 81 7.79 15.71 7.41
N TYR A 82 7.52 15.93 6.12
CA TYR A 82 7.50 14.91 5.06
C TYR A 82 8.76 14.94 4.19
N ASP A 83 9.46 16.08 4.16
CA ASP A 83 10.75 16.24 3.48
C ASP A 83 11.79 15.18 3.91
N GLN A 84 11.66 14.63 5.13
CA GLN A 84 12.55 13.60 5.65
C GLN A 84 12.23 12.17 5.18
N PHE A 85 11.08 11.92 4.55
CA PHE A 85 10.65 10.57 4.15
C PHE A 85 11.06 10.21 2.73
N PHE A 86 11.22 11.20 1.86
CA PHE A 86 11.40 11.00 0.43
C PHE A 86 12.57 11.80 -0.11
N THR A 87 13.22 11.28 -1.15
CA THR A 87 14.17 12.09 -1.89
C THR A 87 13.43 13.17 -2.71
N PRO A 88 14.05 14.34 -2.93
CA PRO A 88 13.46 15.38 -3.79
C PRO A 88 13.17 14.90 -5.22
N ALA A 89 13.94 13.92 -5.71
CA ALA A 89 13.75 13.31 -7.02
C ALA A 89 12.41 12.55 -7.09
N LEU A 90 12.12 11.71 -6.08
CA LEU A 90 10.86 10.98 -5.99
C LEU A 90 9.65 11.90 -5.89
N THR A 91 9.69 12.89 -4.99
CA THR A 91 8.59 13.84 -4.83
C THR A 91 8.34 14.64 -6.11
N LYS A 92 9.39 15.01 -6.85
CA LYS A 92 9.26 15.63 -8.17
C LYS A 92 8.60 14.68 -9.16
N ALA A 93 8.96 13.39 -9.18
CA ALA A 93 8.39 12.40 -10.07
C ALA A 93 6.87 12.23 -9.85
N TRP A 94 6.43 12.12 -8.59
CA TRP A 94 5.01 12.05 -8.25
C TRP A 94 4.24 13.30 -8.67
N ARG A 95 4.75 14.49 -8.36
CA ARG A 95 4.12 15.77 -8.77
C ARG A 95 4.01 15.91 -10.28
N THR A 96 5.01 15.46 -11.02
CA THR A 96 4.97 15.45 -12.49
C THR A 96 3.91 14.47 -13.00
N ALA A 97 3.86 13.26 -12.45
CA ALA A 97 2.88 12.27 -12.86
C ALA A 97 1.45 12.72 -12.56
N GLU A 98 1.20 13.27 -11.37
CA GLU A 98 -0.08 13.85 -10.99
C GLU A 98 -0.48 14.97 -11.94
N ARG A 99 0.39 15.95 -12.17
CA ARG A 99 0.10 17.08 -13.08
C ARG A 99 -0.25 16.59 -14.48
N ASN A 100 0.43 15.56 -14.98
CA ASN A 100 0.14 14.98 -16.28
C ASN A 100 -1.25 14.33 -16.31
N GLN A 101 -1.66 13.64 -15.24
CA GLN A 101 -3.02 13.08 -15.14
C GLN A 101 -4.07 14.19 -15.05
N VAL A 102 -3.87 15.21 -14.20
CA VAL A 102 -4.79 16.34 -14.08
C VAL A 102 -4.92 17.10 -15.41
N GLN A 103 -3.83 17.25 -16.14
CA GLN A 103 -3.85 17.82 -17.49
C GLN A 103 -4.68 16.98 -18.47
N LYS A 104 -4.53 15.66 -18.42
CA LYS A 104 -5.20 14.72 -19.31
C LYS A 104 -6.69 14.57 -19.00
N ASN A 105 -7.04 14.46 -17.71
CA ASN A 105 -8.37 14.09 -17.26
C ASN A 105 -9.26 15.32 -17.03
N CYS A 106 -8.67 16.46 -16.66
CA CYS A 106 -9.41 17.66 -16.24
C CYS A 106 -8.79 18.97 -16.75
N ASN A 107 -8.08 18.94 -17.89
CA ASN A 107 -7.49 20.13 -18.52
C ASN A 107 -6.62 21.00 -17.61
N GLY A 108 -5.94 20.39 -16.63
CA GLY A 108 -5.01 21.07 -15.73
C GLY A 108 -5.65 21.66 -14.48
N GLN A 109 -6.92 21.34 -14.21
CA GLN A 109 -7.67 21.80 -13.04
C GLN A 109 -8.18 20.63 -12.22
N TYR A 110 -8.23 20.79 -10.90
CA TYR A 110 -8.96 19.87 -10.04
C TYR A 110 -10.43 20.27 -10.01
N ILE A 111 -11.30 19.36 -10.41
CA ILE A 111 -12.76 19.54 -10.41
C ILE A 111 -13.32 18.70 -9.27
N GLU A 112 -14.13 19.32 -8.41
CA GLU A 112 -14.74 18.63 -7.25
C GLU A 112 -15.61 17.45 -7.72
N GLY A 113 -15.40 16.27 -7.13
CA GLY A 113 -16.11 15.05 -7.47
C GLY A 113 -15.55 14.26 -8.66
N GLU A 114 -14.58 14.81 -9.40
CA GLU A 114 -13.98 14.15 -10.56
C GLU A 114 -12.62 13.53 -10.24
N GLN A 115 -12.33 12.38 -10.86
CA GLN A 115 -11.04 11.70 -10.73
C GLN A 115 -9.97 12.34 -11.64
N CYS A 116 -9.48 13.52 -11.26
CA CYS A 116 -8.50 14.26 -12.06
C CYS A 116 -7.06 13.73 -11.94
N GLY A 117 -6.66 13.29 -10.75
CA GLY A 117 -5.29 12.86 -10.44
C GLY A 117 -4.98 11.40 -10.77
N LEU A 118 -3.95 10.85 -10.13
CA LEU A 118 -3.46 9.47 -10.32
C LEU A 118 -4.52 8.39 -10.08
N GLY A 119 -5.51 8.62 -9.21
CA GLY A 119 -6.57 7.63 -8.93
C GLY A 119 -6.16 6.47 -8.03
N PHE A 120 -5.01 6.60 -7.37
CA PHE A 120 -4.50 5.72 -6.32
C PHE A 120 -3.41 6.46 -5.54
N ASN A 121 -3.05 5.95 -4.37
CA ASN A 121 -1.92 6.44 -3.59
C ASN A 121 -0.61 5.85 -4.18
N PRO A 122 0.31 6.66 -4.73
CA PRO A 122 1.51 6.18 -5.40
C PRO A 122 2.61 5.72 -4.45
N LEU A 123 2.43 5.92 -3.13
CA LEU A 123 3.26 5.32 -2.10
C LEU A 123 2.81 3.88 -1.84
N THR A 124 1.53 3.65 -1.59
CA THR A 124 0.99 2.33 -1.24
C THR A 124 0.64 1.47 -2.46
N CYS A 125 0.58 2.06 -3.66
CA CYS A 125 0.14 1.43 -4.90
C CYS A 125 -1.31 0.90 -4.84
N ALA A 126 -2.15 1.50 -4.00
CA ALA A 126 -3.53 1.08 -3.79
C ALA A 126 -4.48 2.28 -3.65
N GLN A 127 -5.79 2.02 -3.78
CA GLN A 127 -6.84 2.98 -3.42
C GLN A 127 -7.25 2.90 -1.95
N ASP A 128 -7.15 1.69 -1.37
CA ASP A 128 -7.53 1.38 0.00
C ASP A 128 -6.32 1.06 0.87
N ASP A 129 -6.52 1.16 2.19
CA ASP A 129 -5.55 0.74 3.20
C ASP A 129 -5.72 -0.75 3.58
N PRO A 130 -4.64 -1.46 3.92
CA PRO A 130 -4.75 -2.84 4.38
C PRO A 130 -5.39 -2.95 5.77
N ALA A 131 -6.44 -3.76 5.88
CA ALA A 131 -7.08 -4.03 7.17
C ALA A 131 -6.17 -4.70 8.22
N GLN A 132 -5.17 -5.48 7.76
CA GLN A 132 -4.27 -6.25 8.62
C GLN A 132 -2.81 -5.75 8.57
N GLY A 133 -2.54 -4.64 7.88
CA GLY A 133 -1.19 -4.10 7.72
C GLY A 133 -0.37 -4.76 6.61
N TYR A 134 0.94 -4.47 6.62
CA TYR A 134 1.88 -4.85 5.58
C TYR A 134 2.87 -5.93 6.07
N LEU A 135 3.35 -6.74 5.14
CA LEU A 135 4.52 -7.61 5.32
C LEU A 135 5.61 -7.21 4.33
N TYR A 136 6.86 -7.47 4.70
CA TYR A 136 8.05 -6.92 4.08
C TYR A 136 9.05 -8.01 3.69
N ARG A 137 9.80 -7.76 2.62
CA ARG A 137 10.94 -8.58 2.20
C ARG A 137 12.00 -7.71 1.53
N THR A 138 13.23 -7.72 2.06
CA THR A 138 14.38 -7.07 1.41
C THR A 138 14.89 -7.94 0.26
N GLU A 139 14.78 -7.46 -0.99
CA GLU A 139 15.22 -8.19 -2.20
C GLU A 139 16.70 -8.02 -2.50
N ARG A 140 17.22 -6.80 -2.28
CA ARG A 140 18.60 -6.41 -2.56
C ARG A 140 19.09 -5.46 -1.50
N LYS A 141 20.35 -5.60 -1.10
CA LYS A 141 21.00 -4.71 -0.14
C LYS A 141 22.46 -4.49 -0.50
N SER A 142 22.84 -3.23 -0.54
CA SER A 142 24.24 -2.80 -0.59
C SER A 142 24.50 -1.76 0.51
N LYS A 143 25.69 -1.16 0.53
CA LYS A 143 26.02 -0.14 1.53
C LYS A 143 25.22 1.14 1.24
N GLY A 144 24.14 1.33 2.01
CA GLY A 144 23.32 2.55 1.96
C GLY A 144 22.24 2.55 0.89
N VAL A 145 21.97 1.41 0.24
CA VAL A 145 20.84 1.23 -0.69
C VAL A 145 20.20 -0.12 -0.42
N ALA A 146 18.88 -0.19 -0.46
CA ALA A 146 18.13 -1.44 -0.42
C ALA A 146 16.88 -1.37 -1.30
N THR A 147 16.39 -2.54 -1.71
CA THR A 147 15.05 -2.69 -2.30
C THR A 147 14.21 -3.50 -1.34
N VAL A 148 13.10 -2.91 -0.88
CA VAL A 148 12.14 -3.55 0.01
C VAL A 148 10.86 -3.77 -0.77
N THR A 149 10.38 -5.00 -0.84
CA THR A 149 9.07 -5.32 -1.41
C THR A 149 8.06 -5.43 -0.27
N THR A 150 6.81 -5.04 -0.51
CA THR A 150 5.70 -5.26 0.43
C THR A 150 4.54 -6.03 -0.17
N THR A 151 3.75 -6.64 0.70
CA THR A 151 2.43 -7.23 0.44
C THR A 151 1.48 -6.87 1.58
N TRP A 152 0.18 -6.97 1.36
CA TRP A 152 -0.79 -6.93 2.47
C TRP A 152 -0.78 -8.24 3.24
N GLN A 153 -0.96 -8.17 4.56
CA GLN A 153 -1.13 -9.37 5.37
C GLN A 153 -2.38 -10.14 4.92
N GLY A 154 -2.24 -11.46 4.74
CA GLY A 154 -3.25 -12.31 4.13
C GLY A 154 -3.20 -12.37 2.59
N GLN A 155 -2.33 -11.60 1.94
CA GLN A 155 -2.08 -11.67 0.50
C GLN A 155 -0.67 -12.17 0.18
N LEU A 156 -0.56 -12.98 -0.88
CA LEU A 156 0.71 -13.54 -1.35
C LEU A 156 1.33 -12.78 -2.53
N LYS A 157 0.56 -11.88 -3.15
CA LYS A 157 1.02 -11.10 -4.29
C LYS A 157 1.66 -9.80 -3.79
N PRO A 158 2.90 -9.49 -4.19
CA PRO A 158 3.50 -8.20 -3.84
C PRO A 158 2.64 -7.04 -4.36
N LEU A 159 2.73 -5.91 -3.69
CA LEU A 159 1.97 -4.70 -4.03
C LEU A 159 2.89 -3.62 -4.59
N ALA A 160 3.97 -3.36 -3.88
CA ALA A 160 4.93 -2.31 -4.18
C ALA A 160 6.37 -2.78 -3.91
N ALA A 161 7.32 -2.24 -4.67
CA ALA A 161 8.74 -2.32 -4.38
C ALA A 161 9.30 -0.91 -4.17
N TYR A 162 10.01 -0.73 -3.06
CA TYR A 162 10.59 0.54 -2.63
C TYR A 162 12.10 0.49 -2.79
N SER A 163 12.64 1.37 -3.61
CA SER A 163 14.06 1.70 -3.59
C SER A 163 14.29 2.66 -2.44
N VAL A 164 15.11 2.27 -1.46
CA VAL A 164 15.45 3.11 -0.32
C VAL A 164 16.94 3.40 -0.29
N VAL A 165 17.29 4.63 0.09
CA VAL A 165 18.66 5.11 0.18
C VAL A 165 18.92 5.66 1.57
N LYS A 166 20.16 5.54 2.04
CA LYS A 166 20.56 6.08 3.33
C LYS A 166 21.08 7.51 3.13
N GLN A 167 20.34 8.49 3.63
CA GLN A 167 20.76 9.89 3.68
C GLN A 167 21.07 10.26 5.13
N ASP A 168 22.29 10.76 5.35
CA ASP A 168 22.85 10.95 6.69
C ASP A 168 22.75 9.70 7.57
N LYS A 169 21.80 9.68 8.51
CA LYS A 169 21.54 8.58 9.45
C LYS A 169 20.17 7.92 9.25
N ALA A 170 19.36 8.40 8.31
CA ALA A 170 18.01 7.89 8.06
C ALA A 170 17.95 7.13 6.71
N TRP A 171 17.02 6.19 6.63
CA TRP A 171 16.62 5.58 5.37
C TRP A 171 15.41 6.35 4.83
N VAL A 172 15.49 6.77 3.58
CA VAL A 172 14.44 7.52 2.88
C VAL A 172 14.05 6.76 1.62
N ILE A 173 12.80 6.90 1.18
CA ILE A 173 12.33 6.29 -0.06
C ILE A 173 12.80 7.15 -1.24
N ASP A 174 13.51 6.52 -2.15
CA ASP A 174 14.02 7.13 -3.36
C ASP A 174 13.21 6.72 -4.59
N GLY A 175 12.58 5.56 -4.60
CA GLY A 175 11.74 5.12 -5.71
C GLY A 175 10.62 4.18 -5.28
N VAL A 176 9.52 4.18 -6.03
CA VAL A 176 8.39 3.26 -5.83
C VAL A 176 7.99 2.65 -7.17
N SER A 177 7.93 1.33 -7.21
CA SER A 177 7.43 0.54 -8.34
C SER A 177 6.17 -0.20 -7.94
N CYS A 178 5.05 0.18 -8.53
CA CYS A 178 3.76 -0.49 -8.40
C CYS A 178 3.64 -1.61 -9.43
N LEU A 179 2.98 -2.72 -9.07
CA LEU A 179 2.79 -3.85 -9.99
C LEU A 179 1.74 -3.63 -11.09
N ASN A 180 1.15 -2.43 -11.19
CA ASN A 180 0.28 -2.00 -12.30
C ASN A 180 1.07 -1.19 -13.37
N ASP A 181 2.38 -1.43 -13.47
CA ASP A 181 3.34 -0.76 -14.35
C ASP A 181 3.63 0.73 -14.03
N ALA A 182 3.08 1.29 -12.95
CA ALA A 182 3.47 2.62 -12.50
C ALA A 182 4.83 2.56 -11.76
N GLN A 183 5.81 3.34 -12.23
CA GLN A 183 7.13 3.44 -11.63
C GLN A 183 7.50 4.90 -11.44
N PHE A 184 8.00 5.23 -10.25
CA PHE A 184 8.40 6.56 -9.86
C PHE A 184 9.84 6.53 -9.36
N ASN A 185 10.72 7.19 -10.12
CA ASN A 185 12.18 7.27 -9.95
C ASN A 185 12.91 5.92 -10.05
#